data_AF-A0AAI8PBB6-F1
#
_entry.id   AF-A0AAI8PBB6-F1
#
_cell.length_a   1.000
_cell.length_b   1.000
_cell.length_c   1.000
_cell.angle_alpha   90.00
_cell.angle_beta   90.00
_cell.angle_gamma   90.00
#
_symmetry.space_group_name_H-M   'P 1'
#
loop_
_entity.id
_entity.type
_entity.pdbx_description
1 polymer ?
#
loop_
_entity_poly.entity_id
_entity_poly.type
_entity_poly.pdbx_seq_one_letter_code
_entity_poly.pdbx_strand_id
1 'polypeptide(L)' 'MNEQRCACNHCSCTVDANAFSHDGKAYCCEACASGHPHGEHCRMGDCGCGAATQPDEKSVDNALDETYPASDPISP' A
#
# COMPACT_ATOMS: atom_id res chain seq x y z
N MET A 1 22.21 20.21 8.12
CA MET A 1 20.89 20.37 7.51
C MET A 1 20.08 19.13 7.83
N ASN A 2 18.82 19.25 8.29
CA ASN A 2 17.99 18.09 8.63
C ASN A 2 17.27 17.64 7.36
N GLU A 3 17.87 16.69 6.64
CA GLU A 3 17.21 16.03 5.52
C GLU A 3 16.11 15.10 6.07
N GLN A 4 14.87 15.57 6.05
CA GLN A 4 13.74 14.71 6.39
C GLN A 4 13.45 13.82 5.17
N ARG A 5 13.03 12.57 5.41
CA ARG A 5 12.64 11.66 4.33
C ARG A 5 11.13 11.48 4.33
N CYS A 6 10.59 11.21 3.14
CA CYS A 6 9.19 10.86 2.98
C CYS A 6 8.82 9.69 3.90
N ALA A 7 7.68 9.78 4.57
CA ALA A 7 7.19 8.74 5.47
C ALA A 7 6.66 7.48 4.74
N CYS A 8 6.59 7.50 3.41
CA CYS A 8 6.19 6.35 2.61
C CYS A 8 7.31 5.30 2.57
N ASN A 9 7.00 4.06 2.96
CA ASN A 9 7.99 2.97 3.10
C ASN A 9 8.68 2.61 1.77
N HIS A 10 7.99 2.81 0.65
CA HIS A 10 8.50 2.53 -0.69
C HIS A 10 9.06 3.78 -1.39
N CYS A 11 9.18 4.91 -0.68
CA CYS A 11 9.64 6.18 -1.23
C CYS A 11 10.91 6.63 -0.54
N SER A 12 11.99 6.82 -1.30
CA SER A 12 13.27 7.33 -0.78
C SER A 12 13.47 8.83 -1.01
N CYS A 13 12.41 9.57 -1.36
CA CYS A 13 12.50 10.99 -1.65
C CYS A 13 12.84 11.79 -0.39
N THR A 14 13.84 12.66 -0.52
CA THR A 14 14.18 13.66 0.49
C THR A 14 13.12 14.77 0.46
N VAL A 15 12.65 15.16 1.65
CA VAL A 15 11.65 16.21 1.83
C VAL A 15 12.24 17.30 2.73
N ASP A 16 12.04 18.55 2.32
CA ASP A 16 12.48 19.72 3.07
C ASP A 16 11.34 20.30 3.91
N ALA A 17 11.50 21.52 4.41
CA ALA A 17 10.46 22.25 5.15
C ALA A 17 9.13 22.44 4.37
N ASN A 18 9.12 22.18 3.06
CA ASN A 18 7.93 22.19 2.22
C ASN A 18 7.25 20.81 2.12
N ALA A 19 7.62 19.85 2.98
CA ALA A 19 6.99 18.54 3.04
C ALA A 19 5.50 18.66 3.36
N PHE A 20 4.68 17.86 2.67
CA PHE A 20 3.26 17.77 2.94
C PHE A 20 3.05 16.98 4.25
N SER A 21 2.55 17.67 5.27
CA SER A 21 2.29 17.08 6.59
C SER A 21 0.88 16.50 6.61
N HIS A 22 0.73 15.18 6.74
CA HIS A 22 -0.57 14.53 6.85
C HIS A 22 -0.53 13.49 7.98
N ASP A 23 -1.52 13.50 8.87
CA ASP A 23 -1.59 12.56 10.00
C ASP A 23 -0.33 12.56 10.90
N GLY A 24 0.33 13.72 11.04
CA GLY A 24 1.59 13.84 11.79
C GLY A 24 2.82 13.24 11.11
N LYS A 25 2.73 12.85 9.83
CA LYS A 25 3.81 12.31 9.01
C LYS A 25 4.14 13.27 7.88
N ALA A 26 5.42 13.35 7.49
CA ALA A 26 5.89 14.21 6.40
C ALA A 26 5.99 13.42 5.08
N TYR A 27 5.38 13.94 4.03
CA TYR A 27 5.34 13.32 2.70
C TYR A 27 5.87 14.26 1.62
N CYS A 28 6.37 13.71 0.52
CA CYS A 28 6.85 14.51 -0.61
C CYS A 28 5.71 15.10 -1.47
N CYS A 29 4.51 14.51 -1.42
CA CYS A 29 3.32 14.92 -2.17
C CYS A 29 2.04 14.32 -1.55
N GLU A 30 0.88 14.82 -1.97
CA GLU A 30 -0.43 14.32 -1.53
C GLU A 30 -0.66 12.84 -1.87
N ALA A 31 -0.16 12.36 -3.02
CA ALA A 31 -0.29 10.96 -3.41
C ALA A 31 0.36 10.00 -2.40
N CYS A 32 1.52 10.38 -1.83
CA CYS A 32 2.17 9.57 -0.79
C CYS A 32 1.43 9.63 0.54
N ALA A 33 0.76 10.75 0.85
CA ALA A 33 -0.06 10.87 2.06
C ALA A 33 -1.34 10.05 1.96
N SER A 34 -1.94 9.99 0.77
CA SER A 34 -3.13 9.18 0.47
C SER A 34 -2.82 7.70 0.19
N GLY A 35 -1.53 7.32 0.12
CA GLY A 35 -1.12 5.94 -0.11
C GLY A 35 -1.33 5.43 -1.55
N HIS A 36 -1.19 6.31 -2.55
CA HIS A 36 -1.27 5.94 -3.97
C HIS A 36 -2.54 5.16 -4.37
N PRO A 37 -3.75 5.71 -4.12
CA PRO A 37 -5.02 4.98 -4.34
C PRO A 37 -5.27 4.57 -5.80
N HIS A 38 -4.63 5.25 -6.76
CA HIS A 38 -4.70 4.95 -8.20
C HIS A 38 -3.38 4.40 -8.77
N GLY A 39 -2.40 4.07 -7.92
CA GLY A 39 -1.05 3.70 -8.36
C GLY A 39 -0.24 4.87 -8.94
N GLU A 40 -0.66 6.11 -8.68
CA GLU A 40 -0.01 7.32 -9.19
C GLU A 40 1.44 7.40 -8.71
N HIS A 41 2.33 7.97 -9.50
CA HIS A 41 3.71 8.22 -9.09
C HIS A 41 3.77 9.39 -8.09
N CYS A 42 4.81 9.44 -7.26
CA CYS A 42 5.04 10.62 -6.42
C CYS A 42 5.58 11.79 -7.26
N ARG A 43 5.97 12.89 -6.61
CA ARG A 43 6.60 14.05 -7.26
C ARG A 43 7.78 13.69 -8.19
N MET A 44 8.45 12.57 -7.93
CA MET A 44 9.40 11.94 -8.85
C MET A 44 8.73 10.82 -9.63
N GLY A 45 8.62 11.00 -10.94
CA GLY A 45 8.11 9.97 -11.86
C GLY A 45 8.99 8.71 -11.90
N ASP A 46 10.26 8.82 -11.51
CA ASP A 46 11.20 7.68 -11.43
C ASP A 46 11.03 6.86 -10.13
N CYS A 47 10.30 7.39 -9.15
CA CYS A 47 10.07 6.71 -7.88
C CYS A 47 8.86 5.78 -7.97
N GLY A 48 9.11 4.46 -7.95
CA GLY A 48 8.09 3.41 -8.06
C GLY A 48 7.22 3.17 -6.82
N CYS A 49 7.13 4.12 -5.89
CA CYS A 49 6.37 3.96 -4.65
C CYS A 49 4.85 3.74 -4.87
N GLY A 50 4.31 4.22 -6.00
CA GLY A 50 2.91 4.00 -6.38
C GLY A 50 2.57 2.56 -6.76
N ALA A 51 3.48 1.88 -7.46
CA ALA A 51 3.29 0.48 -7.86
C ALA A 51 3.53 -0.50 -6.71
N ALA A 52 4.39 -0.14 -5.75
CA ALA A 52 4.77 -1.01 -4.64
C ALA A 52 3.71 -1.09 -3.52
N THR A 53 2.71 -0.20 -3.51
CA THR A 53 1.68 -0.16 -2.46
C THR A 53 0.56 -1.18 -2.68
N GLN A 54 0.46 -1.83 -3.85
CA GLN A 54 -0.49 -2.93 -4.05
C GLN A 54 0.01 -4.14 -3.25
N PRO A 55 -0.64 -4.50 -2.13
CA PRO A 55 -0.33 -5.75 -1.47
C PRO A 55 -0.74 -6.85 -2.45
N ASP A 56 0.12 -7.85 -2.60
CA ASP A 56 -0.24 -9.11 -3.25
C ASP A 56 -1.32 -9.80 -2.39
N GLU A 57 -2.58 -9.36 -2.53
CA GLU A 57 -3.77 -9.93 -1.93
C GLU A 57 -4.15 -11.29 -2.54
N LYS A 58 -3.28 -11.87 -3.37
CA LYS A 58 -3.41 -13.23 -3.91
C LYS A 58 -3.08 -14.34 -2.93
N SER A 59 -2.60 -14.03 -1.72
CA SER A 59 -2.25 -15.05 -0.71
C SER A 59 -3.37 -15.37 0.30
N VAL A 60 -4.52 -14.68 0.28
CA VAL A 60 -5.62 -14.94 1.23
C VAL A 60 -6.69 -15.92 0.74
N ASP A 61 -6.71 -16.25 -0.55
CA ASP A 61 -7.76 -17.12 -1.15
C ASP A 61 -7.55 -18.63 -0.92
N ASN A 62 -6.38 -19.06 -0.40
CA ASN A 62 -6.02 -20.49 -0.34
C ASN A 62 -6.33 -21.17 1.01
N ALA A 63 -7.08 -20.53 1.92
CA ALA A 63 -7.39 -21.12 3.23
C ALA A 63 -8.84 -21.61 3.39
N LEU A 64 -9.69 -21.47 2.37
CA LEU A 64 -11.11 -21.83 2.47
C LEU A 64 -11.55 -22.99 1.56
N ASP A 65 -10.69 -23.51 0.70
CA ASP A 65 -11.02 -24.58 -0.25
C ASP A 65 -10.32 -25.89 0.13
N GLU A 66 -10.51 -26.41 1.35
CA GLU A 66 -10.31 -27.84 1.58
C GLU A 66 -11.13 -28.36 2.77
N THR A 67 -12.09 -29.22 2.43
CA THR A 67 -12.73 -30.24 3.27
C THR A 67 -13.94 -29.84 4.11
N TYR A 68 -15.15 -29.98 3.53
CA TYR A 68 -16.16 -30.93 4.01
C TYR A 68 -17.29 -31.07 2.97
N PRO A 69 -17.13 -31.88 1.91
CA PRO A 69 -18.26 -32.40 1.19
C PRO A 69 -18.91 -33.47 2.09
N ALA A 70 -19.80 -33.05 2.99
CA ALA A 70 -20.67 -34.01 3.65
C ALA A 70 -21.65 -34.54 2.59
N SER A 71 -21.26 -35.67 2.00
CA SER A 71 -22.07 -36.46 1.09
C SER A 71 -23.41 -36.85 1.73
N ASP A 72 -24.43 -36.60 0.93
CA ASP A 72 -25.72 -37.28 0.81
C ASP A 72 -26.93 -36.93 1.73
N PRO A 73 -28.10 -36.66 1.11
CA PRO A 73 -29.41 -36.57 1.75
C PRO A 73 -30.11 -37.94 1.72
N ILE A 74 -30.39 -38.58 2.87
CA ILE A 74 -31.47 -39.58 2.96
C ILE A 74 -32.26 -39.41 4.26
N SER A 75 -33.56 -39.16 4.08
CA SER A 75 -34.63 -39.16 5.09
C SER A 75 -34.91 -40.54 5.68
N PRO A 76 -35.26 -40.60 6.97
CA PRO A 76 -36.29 -41.51 7.47
C PRO A 76 -37.60 -40.78 7.81
#